data_AF-A0A536EL17-F1
#
_entry.id   AF-A0A536EL17-F1
#
_cell.length_a   1.000
_cell.length_b   1.000
_cell.length_c   1.000
_cell.angle_alpha   90.00
_cell.angle_beta   90.00
_cell.angle_gamma   90.00
#
_symmetry.space_group_name_H-M   'P 1'
#
loop_
_entity.id
_entity.type
_entity.pdbx_description
1 polymer ?
#
loop_
_entity_poly.entity_id
_entity_poly.type
_entity_poly.pdbx_seq_one_letter_code
_entity_poly.pdbx_strand_id
1 'polypeptide(L)' 'MAQLQALINNWILLAQGLIGSIGALAFLVAFMYKIVAVDPHSVAEAKKWIGRIVFGTIGVEVAGTLTHALLASVPASIH' A
#
# COMPACT_ATOMS: atom_id res chain seq x y z
N MET A 1 -6.31 12.61 -24.61
CA MET A 1 -6.14 12.88 -23.16
C MET A 1 -6.96 11.96 -22.27
N ALA A 2 -8.28 11.84 -22.43
CA ALA A 2 -9.13 10.99 -21.57
C ALA A 2 -8.71 9.50 -21.50
N GLN A 3 -8.28 8.91 -22.63
CA GLN A 3 -7.84 7.52 -22.69
C GLN A 3 -6.51 7.27 -21.94
N LEU A 4 -5.61 8.26 -21.94
CA LEU A 4 -4.36 8.19 -21.19
C LEU A 4 -4.62 8.27 -19.68
N GLN A 5 -5.52 9.15 -19.26
CA GLN A 5 -5.91 9.28 -17.86
C GLN A 5 -6.61 8.01 -17.34
N ALA A 6 -7.48 7.41 -18.14
CA ALA A 6 -8.10 6.13 -17.82
C ALA A 6 -7.07 4.99 -17.68
N LEU A 7 -6.05 4.98 -18.55
CA LEU A 7 -4.97 4.01 -18.47
C LEU A 7 -4.16 4.19 -17.17
N ILE A 8 -3.76 5.42 -16.85
CA ILE A 8 -3.02 5.75 -15.62
C ILE A 8 -3.81 5.35 -14.37
N ASN A 9 -5.10 5.67 -14.31
CA ASN A 9 -5.94 5.29 -13.16
C ASN A 9 -6.02 3.77 -12.99
N ASN A 10 -6.15 3.02 -14.09
CA ASN A 10 -6.16 1.55 -14.04
C ASN A 10 -4.82 0.99 -13.55
N TRP A 11 -3.69 1.52 -14.05
CA TRP A 11 -2.36 1.13 -13.57
C TRP A 11 -2.15 1.42 -12.08
N ILE A 12 -2.64 2.58 -11.60
CA ILE A 12 -2.56 2.93 -10.17
C ILE A 12 -3.39 1.94 -9.33
N LEU A 13 -4.62 1.64 -9.75
CA LEU A 13 -5.50 0.69 -9.05
C LEU A 13 -4.90 -0.73 -9.02
N LEU A 14 -4.32 -1.19 -10.12
CA LEU A 14 -3.64 -2.48 -10.18
C LEU A 14 -2.42 -2.52 -9.28
N ALA A 15 -1.60 -1.45 -9.26
CA ALA A 15 -0.45 -1.35 -8.38
C ALA A 15 -0.85 -1.34 -6.90
N GLN A 16 -1.89 -0.59 -6.53
CA GLN A 16 -2.45 -0.57 -5.18
C GLN A 16 -2.98 -1.95 -4.77
N GLY A 17 -3.73 -2.61 -5.66
CA GLY A 17 -4.25 -3.96 -5.42
C GLY A 17 -3.16 -5.02 -5.21
N LEU A 18 -2.10 -4.98 -6.03
CA LEU A 18 -0.94 -5.87 -5.88
C LEU A 18 -0.22 -5.64 -4.55
N ILE A 19 0.10 -4.39 -4.23
CA ILE A 19 0.85 -4.06 -3.02
C ILE A 19 0.00 -4.32 -1.77
N GLY A 20 -1.31 -4.03 -1.82
CA GLY A 20 -2.25 -4.36 -0.75
C GLY A 20 -2.35 -5.88 -0.53
N SER A 21 -2.41 -6.67 -1.60
CA SER A 21 -2.46 -8.15 -1.51
C SER A 21 -1.17 -8.73 -0.92
N ILE A 22 0.00 -8.25 -1.36
CA ILE A 22 1.30 -8.67 -0.83
C ILE A 22 1.44 -8.25 0.64
N GLY A 23 1.02 -7.03 0.97
CA GLY A 23 1.02 -6.52 2.35
C GLY A 23 0.12 -7.32 3.28
N ALA A 24 -1.08 -7.71 2.82
CA ALA A 24 -1.99 -8.56 3.58
C ALA A 24 -1.39 -9.95 3.84
N LEU A 25 -0.72 -10.54 2.84
CA LEU A 25 -0.04 -11.83 2.99
C LEU A 25 1.14 -11.73 3.97
N ALA A 26 1.95 -10.68 3.88
CA ALA A 26 3.02 -10.41 4.83
C ALA A 26 2.48 -10.19 6.25
N PHE A 27 1.35 -9.51 6.40
CA PHE A 27 0.67 -9.31 7.68
C PHE A 27 0.21 -10.63 8.29
N LEU A 28 -0.39 -11.53 7.50
CA LEU A 28 -0.81 -12.86 7.97
C LEU A 28 0.37 -13.68 8.48
N VAL A 29 1.49 -13.69 7.74
CA VAL A 29 2.70 -14.40 8.15
C VAL A 29 3.29 -13.81 9.44
N ALA A 30 3.36 -12.48 9.52
CA ALA A 30 3.84 -11.78 10.71
C ALA A 30 2.96 -12.04 11.95
N PHE A 31 1.64 -12.13 11.72
CA PHE A 31 0.67 -12.41 12.76
C PHE A 31 0.72 -13.86 13.23
N MET A 32 0.87 -14.82 12.31
CA MET A 32 1.14 -16.23 12.66
C MET A 32 2.41 -16.35 13.49
N TYR A 33 3.49 -15.68 13.10
CA TYR A 33 4.75 -15.69 13.86
C TYR A 33 4.56 -15.13 15.28
N LYS A 34 3.78 -14.05 15.42
CA LYS A 34 3.43 -13.49 16.73
C LYS A 34 2.63 -14.47 17.62
N ILE A 35 1.74 -15.29 17.04
CA ILE A 35 0.96 -16.28 17.79
C ILE A 35 1.82 -17.46 18.26
N VAL A 36 2.74 -17.92 17.39
CA VAL A 36 3.62 -19.06 17.68
C VAL A 36 4.78 -18.68 18.60
N ALA A 37 5.19 -17.42 18.60
CA ALA A 37 6.26 -16.91 19.46
C ALA A 37 5.87 -16.99 20.95
N VAL A 38 6.53 -17.87 21.68
CA VAL A 38 6.40 -18.01 23.14
C VAL A 38 7.25 -16.97 23.88
N ASP A 39 8.34 -16.51 23.25
CA ASP A 39 9.26 -15.54 23.85
C ASP A 39 8.78 -14.08 23.73
N PRO A 40 8.79 -13.31 24.83
CA PRO A 40 8.31 -11.93 24.84
C PRO A 40 9.14 -10.98 23.94
N HIS A 41 10.43 -11.29 23.71
CA HIS A 41 11.26 -10.53 22.78
C HIS A 41 10.83 -10.73 21.32
N SER A 42 10.56 -11.99 20.93
CA SER A 42 10.09 -12.36 19.59
C SER A 42 8.71 -11.74 19.28
N VAL A 43 7.83 -11.63 20.29
CA VAL A 43 6.55 -10.93 20.17
C VAL A 43 6.74 -9.42 19.92
N ALA A 44 7.73 -8.78 20.54
CA ALA A 44 8.02 -7.36 20.34
C ALA A 44 8.56 -7.08 18.93
N GLU A 45 9.42 -7.97 18.41
CA GLU A 45 9.93 -7.90 17.04
C GLU A 45 8.82 -8.13 16.01
N ALA A 46 7.96 -9.12 16.24
CA ALA A 46 6.78 -9.38 15.41
C ALA A 46 5.87 -8.15 15.35
N LYS A 47 5.62 -7.47 16.48
CA LYS A 47 4.83 -6.23 16.52
C LYS A 47 5.49 -5.09 15.74
N LYS A 48 6.81 -4.90 15.86
CA LYS A 48 7.56 -3.91 15.07
C LYS A 48 7.47 -4.20 13.57
N TRP A 49 7.60 -5.46 13.19
CA TRP A 49 7.54 -5.88 11.79
C TRP A 49 6.13 -5.71 11.20
N ILE A 50 5.10 -6.12 11.95
CA ILE A 50 3.69 -5.85 11.62
C ILE A 50 3.46 -4.34 11.41
N GLY A 51 3.96 -3.50 12.32
CA GLY A 51 3.85 -2.04 12.20
C GLY A 51 4.47 -1.49 10.91
N ARG A 52 5.62 -2.02 10.48
CA ARG A 52 6.27 -1.63 9.22
C ARG A 52 5.47 -2.06 7.99
N ILE A 53 4.85 -3.24 8.03
CA ILE A 53 3.98 -3.73 6.95
C ILE A 53 2.76 -2.82 6.82
N VAL A 54 2.07 -2.51 7.92
CA VAL A 54 0.89 -1.65 7.94
C VAL A 54 1.21 -0.23 7.49
N PHE A 55 2.32 0.35 7.95
CA PHE A 55 2.76 1.67 7.47
C PHE A 55 3.12 1.67 5.97
N GLY A 56 3.72 0.58 5.49
CA GLY A 56 4.04 0.42 4.08
C GLY A 56 2.78 0.35 3.19
N THR A 57 1.77 -0.42 3.60
CA THR A 57 0.52 -0.56 2.84
C THR A 57 -0.29 0.74 2.84
N ILE A 58 -0.40 1.42 3.99
CA ILE A 58 -1.09 2.72 4.08
C ILE A 58 -0.34 3.78 3.25
N GLY A 59 0.99 3.80 3.29
CA GLY A 59 1.80 4.75 2.51
C GLY A 59 1.55 4.63 1.01
N VAL A 60 1.32 3.42 0.50
CA VAL A 60 1.02 3.17 -0.91
C VAL A 60 -0.39 3.64 -1.28
N GLU A 61 -1.37 3.44 -0.41
CA GLU A 61 -2.71 3.99 -0.61
C GLU A 61 -2.68 5.52 -0.65
N VAL A 62 -1.98 6.14 0.31
CA VAL A 62 -1.81 7.60 0.38
C VAL A 62 -1.10 8.13 -0.87
N ALA A 63 -0.04 7.47 -1.35
CA ALA A 63 0.66 7.85 -2.58
C ALA A 63 -0.25 7.79 -3.81
N GLY A 64 -1.12 6.78 -3.90
CA GLY A 64 -2.09 6.68 -4.99
C GLY A 64 -3.17 7.76 -4.95
N THR A 65 -3.67 8.13 -3.75
CA THR A 65 -4.59 9.27 -3.60
C THR A 65 -3.92 10.61 -3.91
N LEU A 66 -2.67 10.81 -3.49
CA LEU A 66 -1.90 12.03 -3.82
C LEU A 66 -1.64 12.12 -5.32
N THR A 67 -1.35 10.99 -5.98
CA THR A 67 -1.19 10.95 -7.44
C THR A 67 -2.48 11.32 -8.15
N HIS A 68 -3.63 10.80 -7.69
CA HIS A 68 -4.94 11.21 -8.22
C HIS A 68 -5.23 12.70 -8.00
N ALA A 69 -4.93 13.23 -6.81
CA ALA A 69 -5.10 14.65 -6.51
C ALA A 69 -4.19 15.54 -7.39
N LEU A 70 -2.93 15.13 -7.59
CA LEU A 70 -1.99 15.82 -8.48
C LEU A 70 -2.48 15.79 -9.92
N LEU A 71 -2.90 14.62 -10.44
CA LEU A 71 -3.44 14.49 -11.79
C LEU A 71 -4.73 15.33 -11.99
N ALA A 72 -5.58 15.43 -10.96
CA ALA A 72 -6.77 16.29 -10.99
C ALA A 72 -6.45 17.78 -10.92
N SER A 73 -5.29 18.15 -10.34
CA SER A 73 -4.85 19.55 -10.21
C SER A 73 -4.12 20.10 -11.44
N VAL A 74 -3.67 19.24 -12.37
CA VAL A 74 -3.08 19.70 -13.65
C VAL A 74 -4.22 20.19 -14.57
N PRO A 75 -4.23 21.47 -14.97
CA PRO A 75 -5.28 22.00 -15.84
C PRO A 75 -5.22 21.32 -17.21
N ALA A 76 -6.38 20.89 -17.72
CA ALA A 76 -6.54 20.32 -19.05
C ALA A 76 -6.41 21.37 -20.19
N SER A 77 -5.51 22.35 -20.04
CA SER A 77 -5.29 23.44 -20.98
C SER A 77 -3.82 23.54 -21.38
N ILE A 78 -3.34 22.56 -22.14
CA ILE A 78 -2.35 22.83 -23.18
C ILE A 78 -2.94 22.20 -24.44
N HIS A 79 -3.35 23.10 -25.34
CA HIS A 79 -3.94 22.86 -26.64
C HIS A 79 -3.07 21.97 -27.53
#